data_AF-A0A1F8DXW9-F1
#
_entry.id   AF-A0A1F8DXW9-F1
#
_cell.length_a   1.000
_cell.length_b   1.000
_cell.length_c   1.000
_cell.angle_alpha   90.00
_cell.angle_beta   90.00
_cell.angle_gamma   90.00
#
_symmetry.space_group_name_H-M   'P 1'
#
loop_
_entity.id
_entity.type
_entity.pdbx_description
1 polymer ?
#
loop_
_entity_poly.entity_id
_entity_poly.type
_entity_poly.pdbx_seq_one_letter_code
_entity_poly.pdbx_strand_id
1 'polypeptide(L)'
;MVFVAVLIFFAVLEQVVSAQGFFGASIALEVLMGITALCGIFTQFNARLEQVQDFEQIKEAKGVEDILKEKAEVLTAEFVKHLAQAYPEHEKGIFEKIGPEKVAVYFAKYPELKASEVLLNLVDRINGLQSSVYNQRITVENLLAKTRTRLRDPWYFRFIIPKE
;
A
#
# COMPACT_ATOMS: atom_id res chain seq x y z
N MET A 1 -4.62 -16.89 -21.87
CA MET A 1 -5.93 -16.86 -22.57
C MET A 1 -5.83 -16.30 -23.98
N VAL A 2 -5.22 -15.13 -24.20
CA VAL A 2 -5.11 -14.50 -25.54
C VAL A 2 -4.49 -15.45 -26.58
N PHE A 3 -3.44 -16.18 -26.22
CA PHE A 3 -2.76 -17.11 -27.14
C PHE A 3 -3.66 -18.26 -27.64
N VAL A 4 -4.53 -18.78 -26.79
CA VAL A 4 -5.47 -19.86 -27.15
C VAL A 4 -6.59 -19.32 -28.05
N ALA A 5 -7.09 -18.12 -27.76
CA ALA A 5 -8.08 -17.45 -28.61
C ALA A 5 -7.52 -17.12 -30.00
N VAL A 6 -6.24 -16.74 -30.09
CA VAL A 6 -5.54 -16.50 -31.36
C VAL A 6 -5.40 -17.78 -32.17
N LEU A 7 -5.04 -18.91 -31.55
CA LEU A 7 -4.93 -20.21 -32.23
C LEU A 7 -6.28 -20.71 -32.76
N ILE A 8 -7.35 -20.59 -31.95
CA ILE A 8 -8.72 -20.93 -32.38
C ILE A 8 -9.17 -20.00 -33.52
N PHE A 9 -8.82 -18.72 -33.46
CA PHE A 9 -9.12 -17.77 -34.52
C PHE A 9 -8.48 -18.15 -35.86
N PHE A 10 -7.18 -18.51 -35.87
CA PHE A 10 -6.50 -18.95 -37.08
C PHE A 10 -7.13 -20.21 -37.69
N ALA A 11 -7.54 -21.17 -36.84
CA ALA A 11 -8.22 -22.38 -37.31
C ALA A 11 -9.60 -22.09 -37.94
N VAL A 12 -10.35 -21.14 -37.38
CA VAL A 12 -11.65 -20.72 -37.92
C VAL A 12 -11.50 -19.85 -39.17
N LEU A 13 -10.49 -18.99 -39.22
CA LEU A 13 -10.17 -18.13 -40.37
C LEU A 13 -9.93 -18.97 -41.63
N GLU A 14 -9.14 -20.04 -41.52
CA GLU A 14 -8.81 -20.92 -42.65
C GLU A 14 -10.06 -21.63 -43.20
N GLN A 15 -10.96 -22.07 -42.32
CA GLN A 15 -12.25 -22.67 -42.69
C GLN A 15 -13.22 -21.68 -43.35
N VAL A 16 -13.30 -20.45 -42.85
CA VAL A 16 -14.26 -19.45 -43.33
C VAL A 16 -13.78 -18.81 -44.65
N VAL A 17 -12.48 -18.56 -44.79
CA VAL A 17 -11.88 -18.01 -46.01
C VAL A 17 -11.96 -19.01 -47.17
N SER A 18 -11.73 -20.30 -46.90
CA SER A 18 -11.86 -21.35 -47.92
C SER A 18 -13.31 -21.55 -48.39
N ALA A 19 -14.30 -21.27 -47.54
CA ALA A 19 -15.73 -21.43 -47.86
C ALA A 19 -16.37 -20.22 -48.55
N GLN A 20 -15.95 -18.99 -48.25
CA GLN A 20 -16.64 -17.75 -48.69
C GLN A 20 -15.73 -16.70 -49.34
N GLY A 21 -14.44 -16.97 -49.51
CA GLY A 21 -13.50 -16.04 -50.14
C GLY A 21 -13.38 -14.72 -49.36
N PHE A 22 -13.41 -13.57 -50.07
CA PHE A 22 -13.20 -12.25 -49.48
C PHE A 22 -14.24 -11.86 -48.41
N PHE A 23 -15.51 -12.23 -48.60
CA PHE A 23 -16.57 -12.00 -47.61
C PHE A 23 -16.35 -12.82 -46.32
N GLY A 24 -15.81 -14.03 -46.44
CA GLY A 24 -15.43 -14.83 -45.28
C GLY A 24 -14.28 -14.18 -44.48
N ALA A 25 -13.31 -13.59 -45.18
CA ALA A 25 -12.20 -12.89 -44.55
C ALA A 25 -12.66 -11.63 -43.76
N SER A 26 -13.62 -10.86 -44.28
CA SER A 26 -14.12 -9.67 -43.58
C SER A 26 -14.90 -10.04 -42.31
N ILE A 27 -15.76 -11.06 -42.37
CA ILE A 27 -16.52 -11.55 -41.20
C ILE A 27 -15.56 -12.06 -40.12
N ALA A 28 -14.54 -12.83 -40.50
CA ALA A 28 -13.56 -13.31 -39.53
C ALA A 28 -12.80 -12.15 -38.86
N LEU A 29 -12.41 -11.12 -39.62
CA LEU A 29 -11.70 -9.97 -39.08
C LEU A 29 -12.56 -9.15 -38.10
N GLU A 30 -13.85 -8.97 -38.40
CA GLU A 30 -14.82 -8.35 -37.48
C GLU A 30 -14.99 -9.15 -36.19
N VAL A 31 -15.07 -10.48 -36.28
CA VAL A 31 -15.15 -11.38 -35.11
C VAL A 31 -13.86 -11.28 -34.27
N LEU A 32 -12.68 -11.23 -34.89
CA LEU A 32 -11.42 -11.03 -34.17
C LEU A 32 -11.40 -9.69 -33.44
N MET A 33 -11.81 -8.62 -34.11
CA MET A 33 -11.92 -7.30 -33.51
C MET A 33 -12.88 -7.29 -32.33
N GLY A 34 -14.03 -7.97 -32.46
CA GLY A 34 -14.99 -8.14 -31.36
C GLY A 34 -14.39 -8.89 -30.16
N ILE A 35 -13.72 -10.02 -30.40
CA ILE A 35 -13.09 -10.83 -29.33
C ILE A 35 -11.97 -10.04 -28.65
N THR A 36 -11.09 -9.39 -29.43
CA THR A 36 -9.99 -8.60 -28.88
C THR A 36 -10.49 -7.38 -28.09
N ALA A 37 -11.54 -6.71 -28.56
CA ALA A 37 -12.20 -5.63 -27.83
C ALA A 37 -12.80 -6.13 -26.50
N LEU A 38 -13.50 -7.26 -26.50
CA LEU A 38 -14.06 -7.86 -25.27
C LEU A 38 -12.98 -8.28 -24.28
N CYS A 39 -11.90 -8.92 -24.75
CA CYS A 39 -10.75 -9.25 -23.91
C CYS A 39 -10.12 -7.99 -23.32
N GLY A 40 -9.98 -6.92 -24.12
CA GLY A 40 -9.51 -5.62 -23.65
C GLY A 40 -10.40 -5.06 -22.55
N ILE A 41 -11.72 -5.04 -22.74
CA ILE A 41 -12.67 -4.55 -21.71
C ILE A 41 -12.53 -5.36 -20.41
N PHE A 42 -12.40 -6.68 -20.50
CA PHE A 42 -12.28 -7.54 -19.32
C PHE A 42 -10.96 -7.32 -18.56
N THR A 43 -9.83 -7.19 -19.27
CA THR A 43 -8.55 -6.87 -18.62
C THR A 43 -8.60 -5.50 -17.96
N GLN A 44 -9.23 -4.51 -18.60
CA GLN A 44 -9.43 -3.18 -18.03
C GLN A 44 -10.35 -3.19 -16.80
N PHE A 45 -11.39 -4.02 -16.78
CA PHE A 45 -12.29 -4.09 -15.64
C PHE A 45 -11.60 -4.66 -14.39
N ASN A 46 -10.83 -5.74 -14.56
CA ASN A 46 -10.03 -6.32 -13.47
C ASN A 46 -8.98 -5.33 -12.96
N ALA A 47 -8.29 -4.66 -13.88
CA ALA A 47 -7.37 -3.57 -13.60
C ALA A 47 -7.97 -2.46 -12.71
N ARG A 48 -9.23 -2.06 -12.99
CA ARG A 48 -9.95 -1.06 -12.19
C ARG A 48 -10.23 -1.55 -10.78
N LEU A 49 -10.70 -2.79 -10.64
CA LEU A 49 -10.99 -3.38 -9.33
C LEU A 49 -9.73 -3.43 -8.45
N GLU A 50 -8.60 -3.86 -9.02
CA GLU A 50 -7.32 -3.86 -8.31
C GLU A 50 -6.90 -2.45 -7.86
N GLN A 51 -7.15 -1.42 -8.67
CA GLN A 51 -6.81 -0.04 -8.29
C GLN A 51 -7.69 0.47 -7.15
N VAL A 52 -9.01 0.22 -7.19
CA VAL A 52 -9.92 0.59 -6.10
C VAL A 52 -9.47 -0.08 -4.80
N GLN A 53 -9.15 -1.38 -4.88
CA GLN A 53 -8.65 -2.12 -3.72
C GLN A 53 -7.32 -1.57 -3.19
N ASP A 54 -6.37 -1.22 -4.07
CA ASP A 54 -5.10 -0.62 -3.65
C ASP A 54 -5.32 0.74 -2.94
N PHE A 55 -6.29 1.56 -3.39
CA PHE A 55 -6.66 2.82 -2.71
C PHE A 55 -7.35 2.60 -1.36
N GLU A 56 -8.24 1.62 -1.25
CA GLU A 56 -8.84 1.23 0.03
C GLU A 56 -7.77 0.78 1.03
N GLN A 57 -6.82 -0.04 0.59
CA GLN A 57 -5.68 -0.48 1.41
C GLN A 57 -4.80 0.69 1.86
N ILE A 58 -4.56 1.69 1.00
CA ILE A 58 -3.84 2.91 1.41
C ILE A 58 -4.61 3.65 2.50
N LYS A 59 -5.94 3.79 2.36
CA LYS A 59 -6.78 4.48 3.35
C LYS A 59 -6.79 3.74 4.69
N GLU A 60 -6.91 2.41 4.66
CA GLU A 60 -6.83 1.57 5.85
C GLU A 60 -5.46 1.67 6.52
N ALA A 61 -4.37 1.56 5.76
CA ALA A 61 -3.01 1.66 6.29
C ALA A 61 -2.75 3.03 6.95
N LYS A 62 -3.26 4.12 6.37
CA LYS A 62 -3.20 5.46 6.98
C LYS A 62 -4.02 5.55 8.26
N GLY A 63 -5.23 4.99 8.28
CA GLY A 63 -6.05 4.95 9.50
C GLY A 63 -5.39 4.17 10.63
N VAL A 64 -4.75 3.05 10.30
CA VAL A 64 -3.96 2.27 11.28
C VAL A 64 -2.72 3.06 11.74
N GLU A 65 -2.02 3.75 10.84
CA GLU A 65 -0.89 4.62 11.19
C GLU A 65 -1.30 5.68 12.23
N ASP A 66 -2.43 6.35 12.04
CA ASP A 66 -2.89 7.40 12.95
C ASP A 66 -3.21 6.84 14.35
N ILE A 67 -3.89 5.69 14.42
CA ILE A 67 -4.16 5.00 15.70
C ILE A 67 -2.87 4.60 16.41
N LEU A 68 -1.88 4.10 15.67
CA LEU A 68 -0.60 3.70 16.24
C LEU A 68 0.21 4.89 16.77
N LYS A 69 0.17 6.04 16.07
CA LYS A 69 0.78 7.28 16.53
C LYS A 69 0.13 7.78 17.82
N GLU A 70 -1.20 7.82 17.87
CA GLU A 70 -1.94 8.24 19.06
C GLU A 70 -1.57 7.34 20.26
N LYS A 71 -1.53 6.02 20.08
CA LYS A 71 -1.07 5.09 21.12
C LYS A 71 0.37 5.35 21.56
N ALA A 72 1.27 5.67 20.62
CA ALA A 72 2.66 5.98 20.94
C ALA A 72 2.77 7.29 21.73
N GLU A 73 1.97 8.30 21.41
CA GLU A 73 1.89 9.57 22.16
C GLU A 73 1.39 9.35 23.59
N VAL A 74 0.33 8.57 23.78
CA VAL A 74 -0.20 8.23 25.11
C VAL A 74 0.85 7.52 25.96
N LEU A 75 1.52 6.51 25.42
CA LEU A 75 2.60 5.80 26.14
C LEU A 75 3.80 6.71 26.41
N THR A 76 4.10 7.65 25.52
CA THR A 76 5.16 8.63 25.74
C THR A 76 4.80 9.58 26.88
N ALA A 77 3.55 10.01 26.99
CA ALA A 77 3.07 10.81 28.11
C ALA A 77 3.16 10.03 29.44
N GLU A 78 2.81 8.73 29.44
CA GLU A 78 3.00 7.86 30.61
C GLU A 78 4.48 7.72 31.00
N PHE A 79 5.36 7.53 30.01
CA PHE A 79 6.81 7.48 30.21
C PHE A 79 7.34 8.78 30.84
N VAL A 80 6.93 9.95 30.32
CA VAL A 80 7.29 11.27 30.85
C VAL A 80 6.79 11.45 32.28
N LYS A 81 5.56 11.01 32.58
CA LYS A 81 4.99 11.07 33.93
C LYS A 81 5.80 10.21 34.90
N HIS A 82 6.15 8.98 34.53
CA HIS A 82 6.97 8.09 35.35
C HIS A 82 8.38 8.65 35.57
N LEU A 83 8.98 9.26 34.54
CA LEU A 83 10.27 9.95 34.65
C LEU A 83 10.23 11.10 35.65
N ALA A 84 9.22 11.97 35.54
CA ALA A 84 9.06 13.12 36.43
C ALA A 84 8.83 12.71 37.90
N GLN A 85 8.24 11.54 38.14
CA GLN A 85 8.03 10.99 39.49
C GLN A 85 9.31 10.35 40.06
N ALA A 86 10.03 9.56 39.26
CA ALA A 86 11.23 8.87 39.71
C ALA A 86 12.44 9.80 39.83
N TYR A 87 12.49 10.85 39.01
CA TYR A 87 13.63 11.78 38.93
C TYR A 87 13.16 13.25 38.95
N PRO A 88 12.58 13.71 40.08
CA PRO A 88 12.02 15.06 40.18
C PRO A 88 13.05 16.18 40.10
N GLU A 89 14.33 15.86 40.37
CA GLU A 89 15.48 16.78 40.32
C GLU A 89 16.02 16.97 38.89
N HIS A 90 15.67 16.10 37.94
CA HIS A 90 16.06 16.24 36.53
C HIS A 90 15.11 17.20 35.80
N GLU A 91 15.66 17.99 34.87
CA GLU A 91 14.97 19.13 34.24
C GLU A 91 13.62 18.73 33.63
N LYS A 92 12.52 19.07 34.32
CA LYS A 92 11.14 18.86 33.84
C LYS A 92 10.89 19.45 32.44
N GLY A 93 11.58 20.54 32.09
CA GLY A 93 11.50 21.17 30.77
C GLY A 93 12.11 20.33 29.63
N ILE A 94 12.98 19.35 29.94
CA ILE A 94 13.48 18.38 28.97
C ILE A 94 12.42 17.30 28.72
N PHE A 95 11.74 16.85 29.77
CA PHE A 95 10.75 15.77 29.69
C PHE A 95 9.48 16.16 28.92
N GLU A 96 9.06 17.42 28.99
CA GLU A 96 7.92 17.94 28.22
C GLU A 96 8.15 17.96 26.69
N LYS A 97 9.40 17.85 26.24
CA LYS A 97 9.77 17.84 24.80
C LYS A 97 10.01 16.43 24.26
N ILE A 98 9.71 15.39 25.04
CA ILE A 98 9.90 14.01 24.61
C ILE A 98 8.74 13.61 23.71
N GLY A 99 9.05 13.44 22.43
CA GLY A 99 8.19 12.75 21.48
C GLY A 99 8.56 11.26 21.38
N PRO A 100 7.65 10.41 20.88
CA PRO A 100 7.85 8.97 20.75
C PRO A 100 9.13 8.61 19.99
N GLU A 101 9.49 9.42 18.99
CA GLU A 101 10.68 9.28 18.12
C GLU A 101 12.01 9.31 18.87
N LYS A 102 12.04 9.94 20.06
CA LYS A 102 13.28 10.26 20.78
C LYS A 102 13.40 9.50 22.09
N VAL A 103 12.42 8.67 22.45
CA VAL A 103 12.35 7.99 23.75
C VAL A 103 13.60 7.12 24.00
N ALA A 104 14.05 6.37 22.99
CA ALA A 104 15.26 5.53 23.10
C ALA A 104 16.55 6.34 23.31
N VAL A 105 16.63 7.58 22.79
CA VAL A 105 17.81 8.45 22.95
C VAL A 105 18.00 8.87 24.41
N TYR A 106 16.93 8.90 25.20
CA TYR A 106 17.03 9.26 26.62
C TYR A 106 17.72 8.21 27.47
N PHE A 107 17.60 6.92 27.13
CA PHE A 107 18.40 5.88 27.79
C PHE A 107 19.90 5.95 27.49
N ALA A 108 20.29 6.60 26.39
CA ALA A 108 21.69 6.85 26.10
C ALA A 108 22.23 8.03 26.92
N LYS A 109 21.40 9.03 27.20
CA LYS A 109 21.75 10.21 27.99
C LYS A 109 21.75 9.96 29.50
N TYR A 110 20.84 9.12 29.98
CA TYR A 110 20.63 8.82 31.39
C TYR A 110 20.64 7.30 31.59
N PRO A 111 21.83 6.67 31.69
CA PRO A 111 21.98 5.22 31.81
C PRO A 111 21.26 4.63 33.04
N GLU A 112 21.16 5.41 34.12
CA GLU A 112 20.46 5.07 35.36
C GLU A 112 18.98 4.73 35.16
N LEU A 113 18.34 5.26 34.11
CA LEU A 113 16.96 4.94 33.78
C LEU A 113 16.78 3.48 33.34
N LYS A 114 17.84 2.83 32.84
CA LYS A 114 17.82 1.41 32.45
C LYS A 114 17.68 0.47 33.64
N ALA A 115 17.83 0.96 34.87
CA ALA A 115 17.58 0.17 36.07
C ALA A 115 16.07 -0.06 36.31
N SER A 116 15.20 0.76 35.70
CA SER A 116 13.75 0.64 35.85
C SER A 116 13.16 -0.28 34.79
N GLU A 117 12.67 -1.45 35.21
CA GLU A 117 11.97 -2.41 34.35
C GLU A 117 10.70 -1.80 33.71
N VAL A 118 10.01 -0.91 34.44
CA VAL A 118 8.80 -0.21 33.95
C VAL A 118 9.14 0.71 32.79
N LEU A 119 10.20 1.53 32.92
CA LEU A 119 10.62 2.43 31.85
C LEU A 119 11.10 1.65 30.62
N LEU A 120 11.85 0.56 30.82
CA LEU A 120 12.29 -0.30 29.72
C LEU A 120 11.11 -0.88 28.93
N ASN A 121 10.10 -1.41 29.63
CA ASN A 121 8.90 -1.97 28.98
C ASN A 121 8.12 -0.89 28.19
N LEU A 122 7.99 0.33 28.74
CA LEU A 122 7.35 1.44 28.03
C LEU A 122 8.11 1.81 26.76
N VAL A 123 9.44 1.90 26.81
CA VAL A 123 10.25 2.20 25.63
C VAL A 123 10.15 1.10 24.58
N ASP A 124 10.18 -0.17 24.98
CA ASP A 124 10.03 -1.29 24.05
C ASP A 124 8.66 -1.28 23.35
N ARG A 125 7.60 -0.98 24.10
CA ARG A 125 6.25 -0.82 23.54
C ARG A 125 6.18 0.35 22.56
N ILE A 126 6.75 1.50 22.92
CA ILE A 126 6.79 2.69 22.04
C ILE A 126 7.55 2.35 20.76
N ASN A 127 8.74 1.74 20.86
CA ASN A 127 9.54 1.32 19.72
C ASN A 127 8.81 0.31 18.83
N GLY A 128 8.06 -0.63 19.42
CA GLY A 128 7.22 -1.57 18.70
C GLY A 128 6.11 -0.88 17.90
N LEU A 129 5.45 0.12 18.48
CA LEU A 129 4.45 0.94 17.79
C LEU A 129 5.09 1.76 16.66
N GLN A 130 6.25 2.38 16.90
CA GLN A 130 6.97 3.14 15.88
C GLN A 130 7.41 2.26 14.70
N SER A 131 7.91 1.05 14.99
CA SER A 131 8.27 0.07 13.96
C SER A 131 7.04 -0.34 13.14
N SER A 132 5.89 -0.48 13.80
CA SER A 132 4.62 -0.79 13.13
C SER A 132 4.15 0.36 12.24
N VAL A 133 4.27 1.61 12.69
CA VAL A 133 4.02 2.82 11.88
C VAL A 133 4.93 2.83 10.64
N TYR A 134 6.22 2.55 10.82
CA TYR A 134 7.16 2.50 9.70
C TYR A 134 6.79 1.42 8.68
N ASN A 135 6.36 0.24 9.14
CA ASN A 135 5.88 -0.83 8.25
C ASN A 135 4.65 -0.39 7.45
N GLN A 136 3.70 0.34 8.07
CA GLN A 136 2.55 0.86 7.34
C GLN A 136 2.94 1.87 6.25
N ARG A 137 3.91 2.74 6.53
CA ARG A 137 4.44 3.68 5.53
C ARG A 137 5.09 2.97 4.35
N ILE A 138 5.86 1.90 4.59
CA ILE A 138 6.42 1.07 3.52
C ILE A 138 5.31 0.48 2.65
N THR A 139 4.24 -0.05 3.27
CA THR A 139 3.09 -0.59 2.54
C THR A 139 2.44 0.46 1.65
N VAL A 140 2.21 1.66 2.17
CA VAL A 140 1.64 2.78 1.40
C VAL A 140 2.53 3.16 0.22
N GLU A 141 3.84 3.32 0.43
CA GLU A 141 4.77 3.65 -0.65
C GLU A 141 4.82 2.57 -1.74
N ASN A 142 4.77 1.29 -1.36
CA ASN A 142 4.72 0.18 -2.32
C ASN A 142 3.44 0.21 -3.16
N LEU A 143 2.28 0.47 -2.55
CA LEU A 143 1.00 0.60 -3.25
C LEU A 143 0.97 1.81 -4.18
N LEU A 144 1.54 2.95 -3.75
CA LEU A 144 1.70 4.12 -4.60
C LEU A 144 2.65 3.86 -5.77
N ALA A 145 3.78 3.19 -5.54
CA ALA A 145 4.70 2.81 -6.61
C ALA A 145 4.04 1.89 -7.64
N LYS A 146 3.27 0.89 -7.20
CA LYS A 146 2.48 -0.01 -8.06
C LYS A 146 1.42 0.76 -8.87
N THR A 147 0.80 1.77 -8.27
CA THR A 147 -0.14 2.65 -8.97
C THR A 147 0.56 3.50 -10.04
N ARG A 148 1.75 4.06 -9.72
CA ARG A 148 2.57 4.83 -10.67
C ARG A 148 3.06 3.99 -11.86
N THR A 149 3.42 2.72 -11.65
CA THR A 149 3.84 1.84 -12.75
C THR A 149 2.67 1.53 -13.68
N ARG A 150 1.48 1.22 -13.14
CA ARG A 150 0.26 1.02 -13.96
C ARG A 150 -0.13 2.27 -14.75
N LEU A 151 0.02 3.47 -14.18
CA LEU A 151 -0.23 4.75 -14.87
C LEU A 151 0.67 4.97 -16.10
N ARG A 152 1.84 4.33 -16.14
CA ARG A 152 2.81 4.41 -17.25
C ARG A 152 2.60 3.31 -18.29
N ASP A 153 1.80 2.30 -17.99
CA ASP A 153 1.53 1.19 -18.90
C ASP A 153 0.64 1.68 -20.07
N PRO A 154 1.11 1.64 -21.33
CA PRO A 154 0.32 2.06 -22.49
C PRO A 154 -0.92 1.18 -22.73
N TRP A 155 -0.99 0.01 -22.10
CA TRP A 155 -2.14 -0.88 -22.15
C TRP A 155 -3.20 -0.56 -21.08
N TYR A 156 -2.95 0.39 -20.19
CA TYR A 156 -3.94 0.90 -19.23
C TYR A 156 -4.54 2.20 -19.75
N PHE A 157 -5.87 2.21 -19.91
CA PHE A 157 -6.55 3.44 -20.31
C PHE A 157 -6.73 4.38 -19.13
N ARG A 158 -6.17 5.59 -19.25
CA ARG A 158 -6.16 6.62 -18.18
C ARG A 158 -7.54 7.02 -17.66
N PHE A 159 -8.62 6.83 -18.43
CA PHE A 159 -9.99 7.20 -18.03
C PHE A 159 -10.63 6.21 -17.02
N ILE A 160 -10.00 5.06 -16.79
CA ILE A 160 -10.50 4.00 -15.90
C ILE A 160 -9.97 4.17 -14.47
N ILE A 161 -8.95 5.00 -14.32
CA ILE A 161 -8.30 5.29 -13.05
C ILE A 161 -9.27 6.14 -12.20
N PRO A 162 -9.63 5.69 -10.99
CA PRO A 162 -10.43 6.50 -10.09
C PRO A 162 -9.75 7.85 -9.92
N LYS A 163 -10.48 8.94 -10.20
CA LYS A 163 -10.06 10.27 -9.76
C LYS A 163 -10.35 10.31 -8.26
N GLU A 164 -9.33 10.71 -7.49
CA GLU A 164 -9.40 10.91 -6.03
C GLU A 164 -10.70 11.58 -5.58
#